data_AF-A0A085F3W0-F1
#
_entry.id   AF-A0A085F3W0-F1
#
_cell.length_a   1.000
_cell.length_b   1.000
_cell.length_c   1.000
_cell.angle_alpha   90.00
_cell.angle_beta   90.00
_cell.angle_gamma   90.00
#
_symmetry.space_group_name_H-M   'P 1'
#
loop_
_entity.id
_entity.type
_entity.pdbx_description
1 polymer ?
#
loop_
_entity_poly.entity_id
_entity_poly.type
_entity_poly.pdbx_seq_one_letter_code
_entity_poly.pdbx_strand_id
1 'polypeptide(L)'
;MPAEILLFQTTDPAKVRRRLLRFREAFLRLGPGFHFALVSYVPDARTEVRKVVLDGIALDHYVFGPDAIDTLAYPYKGAARPFRLIPGNCDLVAVLARKALPDYAQYWVIEDDVEYSGDAHALFAGLAGREGDLLATHLARGFDEWTYSSMLRSPGGDVTPSQSWLVFLTFVRISGLALDTIDRYYREGWSGHSENMWATILKHAGMSVVDIGGNGKYVGEQDRGLRYYGEAGDRFEKNGSFGTMNIRLRAGRRKDVLWHPIKPPAAWLRQTRKRWLSIGRYYLDRMGLGGARSGALGNDRS
;
A
#
# COMPACT_ATOMS: atom_id res chain seq x y z
N MET A 1 -16.99 -22.12 3.23
CA MET A 1 -16.59 -20.73 2.97
C MET A 1 -15.34 -20.76 2.11
N PRO A 2 -15.17 -19.85 1.13
CA PRO A 2 -13.94 -19.74 0.36
C PRO A 2 -12.76 -19.48 1.31
N ALA A 3 -11.57 -19.99 0.99
CA ALA A 3 -10.38 -19.72 1.80
C ALA A 3 -9.94 -18.26 1.63
N GLU A 4 -9.56 -17.62 2.73
CA GLU A 4 -9.04 -16.26 2.77
C GLU A 4 -7.70 -16.21 3.49
N ILE A 5 -6.82 -15.29 3.10
CA ILE A 5 -5.53 -15.11 3.76
C ILE A 5 -5.24 -13.66 4.09
N LEU A 6 -4.71 -13.41 5.28
CA LEU A 6 -4.12 -12.13 5.66
C LEU A 6 -2.60 -12.16 5.45
N LEU A 7 -2.15 -11.30 4.53
CA LEU A 7 -0.77 -11.02 4.21
C LEU A 7 -0.31 -9.79 5.01
N PHE A 8 0.47 -10.03 6.07
CA PHE A 8 1.05 -8.96 6.88
C PHE A 8 2.41 -8.55 6.30
N GLN A 9 2.49 -7.34 5.73
CA GLN A 9 3.69 -6.87 5.03
C GLN A 9 4.71 -6.31 6.02
N THR A 10 5.81 -7.03 6.24
CA THR A 10 6.89 -6.54 7.12
C THR A 10 8.24 -7.17 6.78
N THR A 11 9.30 -6.37 6.76
CA THR A 11 10.68 -6.88 6.61
C THR A 11 11.30 -7.28 7.96
N ASP A 12 10.70 -6.85 9.08
CA ASP A 12 11.20 -7.13 10.43
C ASP A 12 10.04 -7.46 11.38
N PRO A 13 9.57 -8.72 11.37
CA PRO A 13 8.44 -9.17 12.19
C PRO A 13 8.64 -8.91 13.69
N ALA A 14 9.89 -8.98 14.18
CA ALA A 14 10.20 -8.80 15.60
C ALA A 14 9.92 -7.37 16.09
N LYS A 15 10.14 -6.36 15.23
CA LYS A 15 9.86 -4.94 15.56
C LYS A 15 8.38 -4.62 15.70
N VAL A 16 7.52 -5.39 15.04
CA VAL A 16 6.06 -5.18 15.00
C VAL A 16 5.28 -6.34 15.64
N ARG A 17 5.97 -7.24 16.36
CA ARG A 17 5.42 -8.50 16.91
C ARG A 17 4.07 -8.35 17.60
N ARG A 18 3.91 -7.35 18.47
CA ARG A 18 2.67 -7.14 19.24
C ARG A 18 1.47 -6.85 18.35
N ARG A 19 1.66 -5.99 17.35
CA ARG A 19 0.64 -5.62 16.37
C ARG A 19 0.31 -6.79 15.45
N LEU A 20 1.36 -7.42 14.92
CA LEU A 20 1.28 -8.58 14.04
C LEU A 20 0.48 -9.71 14.70
N LEU A 21 0.86 -10.14 15.91
CA LEU A 21 0.19 -11.23 16.61
C LEU A 21 -1.26 -10.90 16.95
N ARG A 22 -1.56 -9.64 17.32
CA ARG A 22 -2.94 -9.19 17.58
C ARG A 22 -3.81 -9.25 16.33
N PHE A 23 -3.31 -8.79 15.17
CA PHE A 23 -4.06 -8.89 13.92
C PHE A 23 -4.22 -10.35 13.46
N ARG A 24 -3.18 -11.17 13.61
CA ARG A 24 -3.25 -12.61 13.34
C ARG A 24 -4.36 -13.27 14.16
N GLU A 25 -4.32 -13.12 15.48
CA GLU A 25 -5.29 -13.74 16.38
C GLU A 25 -6.71 -13.31 16.03
N ALA A 26 -6.93 -12.00 15.82
CA ALA A 26 -8.21 -11.46 15.42
C ALA A 26 -8.74 -12.04 14.09
N PHE A 27 -7.86 -12.22 13.10
CA PHE A 27 -8.21 -12.75 11.80
C PHE A 27 -8.55 -14.25 11.84
N LEU A 28 -7.70 -15.05 12.51
CA LEU A 28 -7.91 -16.50 12.63
C LEU A 28 -9.17 -16.85 13.44
N ARG A 29 -9.62 -15.96 14.33
CA ARG A 29 -10.89 -16.12 15.06
C ARG A 29 -12.13 -16.11 14.15
N LEU A 30 -12.02 -15.71 12.89
CA LEU A 30 -13.12 -15.78 11.92
C LEU A 30 -13.46 -17.22 11.49
N GLY A 31 -12.53 -18.17 11.69
CA GLY A 31 -12.78 -19.59 11.48
C GLY A 31 -11.71 -20.30 10.65
N PRO A 32 -11.89 -21.60 10.38
CA PRO A 32 -10.88 -22.46 9.77
C PRO A 32 -10.53 -22.13 8.31
N GLY A 33 -11.33 -21.31 7.62
CA GLY A 33 -11.03 -20.85 6.26
C GLY A 33 -10.14 -19.61 6.20
N PHE A 34 -9.73 -19.06 7.35
CA PHE A 34 -8.93 -17.84 7.43
C PHE A 34 -7.49 -18.18 7.81
N HIS A 35 -6.55 -17.87 6.93
CA HIS A 35 -5.13 -18.16 7.11
C HIS A 35 -4.32 -16.87 7.26
N PHE A 36 -3.07 -16.99 7.71
CA PHE A 36 -2.21 -15.84 7.96
C PHE A 36 -0.78 -16.13 7.50
N ALA A 37 -0.18 -15.18 6.79
CA ALA A 37 1.22 -15.25 6.39
C ALA A 37 1.88 -13.88 6.48
N LEU A 38 3.20 -13.89 6.66
CA LEU A 38 4.03 -12.71 6.52
C LEU A 38 4.53 -12.65 5.07
N VAL A 39 4.62 -11.43 4.53
CA VAL A 39 5.20 -11.22 3.20
C VAL A 39 6.17 -10.05 3.23
N SER A 40 7.24 -10.14 2.46
CA SER A 40 8.16 -9.02 2.26
C SER A 40 8.86 -9.10 0.91
N TYR A 41 9.37 -7.96 0.46
CA TYR A 41 10.41 -7.92 -0.57
C TYR A 41 11.73 -7.51 0.08
N VAL A 42 12.80 -8.23 -0.22
CA VAL A 42 14.16 -7.96 0.28
C VAL A 42 15.12 -7.89 -0.92
N PRO A 43 15.71 -6.72 -1.22
CA PRO A 43 16.48 -6.49 -2.45
C PRO A 43 17.63 -7.46 -2.73
N ASP A 44 18.23 -8.02 -1.68
CA ASP A 44 19.42 -8.88 -1.77
C ASP A 44 19.14 -10.33 -1.34
N ALA A 45 17.87 -10.70 -1.15
CA ALA A 45 17.48 -12.06 -0.79
C ALA A 45 17.14 -12.88 -2.05
N ARG A 46 17.24 -14.20 -1.92
CA ARG A 46 16.54 -15.13 -2.81
C ARG A 46 15.11 -15.31 -2.35
N THR A 47 14.23 -15.65 -3.29
CA THR A 47 12.85 -15.95 -2.95
C THR A 47 12.75 -17.26 -2.18
N GLU A 48 12.11 -17.23 -1.03
CA GLU A 48 11.96 -18.39 -0.15
C GLU A 48 10.79 -18.23 0.84
N VAL A 49 10.42 -19.33 1.49
CA VAL A 49 9.50 -19.33 2.64
C VAL A 49 10.30 -19.64 3.90
N ARG A 50 10.36 -18.68 4.82
CA ARG A 50 11.03 -18.84 6.11
C ARG A 50 10.01 -19.16 7.19
N LYS A 51 10.40 -20.00 8.16
CA LYS A 51 9.66 -20.13 9.42
C LYS A 51 10.18 -19.08 10.41
N VAL A 52 9.31 -18.18 10.85
CA VAL A 52 9.61 -17.19 11.89
C VAL A 52 8.86 -17.58 13.16
N VAL A 53 9.56 -17.69 14.28
CA VAL A 53 8.93 -17.96 15.58
C VAL A 53 8.84 -16.67 16.38
N LEU A 54 7.63 -16.25 16.72
CA LEU A 54 7.36 -15.09 17.58
C LEU A 54 6.49 -15.54 18.75
N ASP A 55 6.96 -15.33 19.98
CA ASP A 55 6.25 -15.70 21.21
C ASP A 55 5.74 -17.16 21.18
N GLY A 56 6.57 -18.08 20.67
CA GLY A 56 6.27 -19.52 20.54
C GLY A 56 5.40 -19.89 19.33
N ILE A 57 4.94 -18.92 18.54
CA ILE A 57 4.09 -19.14 17.36
C ILE A 57 4.97 -19.18 16.11
N ALA A 58 4.97 -20.31 15.40
CA ALA A 58 5.61 -20.43 14.08
C ALA A 58 4.72 -19.82 13.00
N LEU A 59 5.32 -18.97 12.15
CA LEU A 59 4.68 -18.23 11.08
C LEU A 59 5.43 -18.47 9.77
N ASP A 60 4.69 -18.66 8.68
CA ASP A 60 5.27 -18.63 7.35
C ASP A 60 5.54 -17.19 6.92
N HIS A 61 6.76 -16.95 6.46
CA HIS A 61 7.21 -15.68 5.92
C HIS A 61 7.71 -15.88 4.50
N TYR A 62 6.90 -15.46 3.55
CA TYR A 62 7.24 -15.41 2.13
C TYR A 62 8.12 -14.20 1.89
N VAL A 63 9.41 -14.45 1.66
CA VAL A 63 10.39 -13.43 1.34
C VAL A 63 10.61 -13.46 -0.16
N PHE A 64 10.27 -12.39 -0.85
CA PHE A 64 10.49 -12.24 -2.28
C PHE A 64 11.79 -11.48 -2.54
N GLY A 65 12.60 -12.02 -3.44
CA GLY A 65 13.82 -11.40 -3.96
C GLY A 65 13.66 -10.85 -5.37
N PRO A 66 14.73 -10.29 -5.96
CA PRO A 66 14.74 -9.89 -7.37
C PRO A 66 14.34 -11.02 -8.32
N ASP A 67 14.70 -12.27 -7.98
CA ASP A 67 14.35 -13.46 -8.74
C ASP A 67 12.84 -13.65 -8.90
N ALA A 68 12.03 -13.35 -7.86
CA ALA A 68 10.58 -13.37 -7.98
C ALA A 68 10.05 -12.24 -8.87
N ILE A 69 10.62 -11.02 -8.77
CA ILE A 69 10.22 -9.89 -9.62
C ILE A 69 10.49 -10.20 -11.10
N ASP A 70 11.61 -10.85 -11.42
CA ASP A 70 11.96 -11.22 -12.79
C ASP A 70 10.93 -12.19 -13.41
N THR A 71 10.27 -13.04 -12.61
CA THR A 71 9.21 -13.94 -13.11
C THR A 71 7.93 -13.22 -13.53
N LEU A 72 7.71 -11.97 -13.11
CA LEU A 72 6.52 -11.22 -13.50
C LEU A 72 6.55 -10.85 -14.99
N ALA A 73 7.75 -10.61 -15.53
CA ALA A 73 7.98 -10.27 -16.93
C ALA A 73 7.11 -9.10 -17.46
N TYR A 74 6.81 -8.13 -16.59
CA TYR A 74 6.04 -6.95 -16.99
C TYR A 74 6.92 -5.99 -17.81
N PRO A 75 6.45 -5.49 -18.97
CA PRO A 75 7.24 -4.64 -19.85
C PRO A 75 7.61 -3.28 -19.23
N TYR A 76 6.81 -2.78 -18.27
CA TYR A 76 7.01 -1.46 -17.68
C TYR A 76 6.99 -1.46 -16.14
N LYS A 77 5.94 -2.03 -15.53
CA LYS A 77 5.75 -2.00 -14.07
C LYS A 77 6.82 -2.86 -13.39
N GLY A 78 7.68 -2.23 -12.59
CA GLY A 78 8.78 -2.95 -11.93
C GLY A 78 9.89 -3.42 -12.87
N ALA A 79 9.97 -2.89 -14.10
CA ALA A 79 10.98 -3.27 -15.09
C ALA A 79 12.37 -2.65 -14.84
N ALA A 80 12.46 -1.60 -14.01
CA ALA A 80 13.75 -0.97 -13.68
C ALA A 80 14.72 -1.97 -13.02
N ARG A 81 16.00 -1.92 -13.38
CA ARG A 81 17.06 -2.76 -12.82
C ARG A 81 18.24 -1.89 -12.31
N PRO A 82 18.78 -2.16 -11.11
CA PRO A 82 18.28 -3.12 -10.12
C PRO A 82 16.88 -2.72 -9.63
N PHE A 83 16.01 -3.72 -9.41
CA PHE A 83 14.66 -3.43 -8.92
C PHE A 83 14.73 -2.80 -7.53
N ARG A 84 13.90 -1.77 -7.33
CA ARG A 84 13.72 -1.14 -6.02
C ARG A 84 12.24 -1.11 -5.68
N LEU A 85 11.93 -1.60 -4.49
CA LEU A 85 10.61 -1.40 -3.91
C LEU A 85 10.49 0.08 -3.49
N ILE A 86 9.53 0.77 -4.09
CA ILE A 86 9.19 2.17 -3.85
C ILE A 86 7.67 2.27 -3.70
N PRO A 87 7.13 3.35 -3.09
CA PRO A 87 5.69 3.49 -2.90
C PRO A 87 4.84 3.21 -4.18
N GLY A 88 5.36 3.61 -5.34
CA GLY A 88 4.69 3.41 -6.63
C GLY A 88 4.62 1.97 -7.15
N ASN A 89 5.33 1.00 -6.56
CA ASN A 89 5.32 -0.41 -6.96
C ASN A 89 5.22 -1.42 -5.80
N CYS A 90 4.88 -0.95 -4.58
CA CYS A 90 4.67 -1.83 -3.42
C CYS A 90 3.59 -2.89 -3.65
N ASP A 91 2.66 -2.62 -4.57
CA ASP A 91 1.58 -3.53 -4.93
C ASP A 91 2.05 -4.87 -5.52
N LEU A 92 3.26 -4.91 -6.09
CA LEU A 92 3.83 -6.12 -6.68
C LEU A 92 4.02 -7.25 -5.65
N VAL A 93 4.18 -6.93 -4.36
CA VAL A 93 4.30 -7.94 -3.31
C VAL A 93 3.02 -8.77 -3.17
N ALA A 94 1.85 -8.13 -3.32
CA ALA A 94 0.57 -8.85 -3.26
C ALA A 94 0.34 -9.71 -4.51
N VAL A 95 0.77 -9.24 -5.68
CA VAL A 95 0.75 -10.04 -6.93
C VAL A 95 1.68 -11.26 -6.82
N LEU A 96 2.89 -11.09 -6.28
CA LEU A 96 3.79 -12.22 -6.02
C LEU A 96 3.20 -13.21 -5.02
N ALA A 97 2.55 -12.72 -3.96
CA ALA A 97 1.85 -13.57 -3.01
C ALA A 97 0.70 -14.35 -3.67
N ARG A 98 -0.10 -13.72 -4.54
CA ARG A 98 -1.14 -14.39 -5.35
C ARG A 98 -0.57 -15.56 -6.15
N LYS A 99 0.59 -15.36 -6.78
CA LYS A 99 1.28 -16.42 -7.55
C LYS A 99 1.81 -17.55 -6.67
N ALA A 100 2.33 -17.23 -5.49
CA ALA A 100 2.88 -18.22 -4.56
C ALA A 100 1.80 -18.99 -3.79
N LEU A 101 0.61 -18.41 -3.64
CA LEU A 101 -0.49 -18.92 -2.83
C LEU A 101 -1.80 -18.87 -3.61
N PRO A 102 -2.02 -19.67 -4.67
CA PRO A 102 -3.09 -19.45 -5.64
C PRO A 102 -4.49 -19.92 -5.20
N ASP A 103 -4.63 -20.58 -4.06
CA ASP A 103 -5.88 -21.26 -3.70
C ASP A 103 -6.85 -20.40 -2.86
N TYR A 104 -6.50 -19.14 -2.61
CA TYR A 104 -7.33 -18.22 -1.83
C TYR A 104 -8.27 -17.40 -2.71
N ALA A 105 -9.52 -17.32 -2.28
CA ALA A 105 -10.51 -16.50 -2.96
C ALA A 105 -10.34 -15.00 -2.64
N GLN A 106 -9.86 -14.68 -1.44
CA GLN A 106 -9.64 -13.31 -0.97
C GLN A 106 -8.28 -13.19 -0.29
N TYR A 107 -7.61 -12.07 -0.55
CA TYR A 107 -6.33 -11.68 0.03
C TYR A 107 -6.52 -10.38 0.77
N TRP A 108 -6.20 -10.38 2.05
CA TRP A 108 -6.09 -9.18 2.86
C TRP A 108 -4.63 -8.76 2.89
N VAL A 109 -4.37 -7.48 2.71
CA VAL A 109 -3.01 -6.92 2.76
C VAL A 109 -3.01 -5.81 3.78
N ILE A 110 -2.04 -5.86 4.71
CA ILE A 110 -1.85 -4.84 5.73
C ILE A 110 -0.36 -4.47 5.84
N GLU A 111 -0.06 -3.17 5.78
CA GLU A 111 1.28 -2.66 6.06
C GLU A 111 1.60 -2.69 7.57
N ASP A 112 2.87 -2.89 7.91
CA ASP A 112 3.30 -3.08 9.30
C ASP A 112 3.12 -1.87 10.22
N ASP A 113 2.83 -0.70 9.67
CA ASP A 113 2.57 0.55 10.37
C ASP A 113 1.08 0.93 10.43
N VAL A 114 0.18 0.04 9.98
CA VAL A 114 -1.27 0.16 10.21
C VAL A 114 -1.63 -0.25 11.62
N GLU A 115 -2.49 0.52 12.26
CA GLU A 115 -2.98 0.25 13.61
C GLU A 115 -4.50 0.42 13.66
N TYR A 116 -5.19 -0.38 14.48
CA TYR A 116 -6.62 -0.24 14.72
C TYR A 116 -6.85 0.02 16.21
N SER A 117 -7.59 1.08 16.54
CA SER A 117 -7.81 1.50 17.92
C SER A 117 -8.93 0.75 18.64
N GLY A 118 -9.68 -0.09 17.92
CA GLY A 118 -10.77 -0.93 18.43
C GLY A 118 -10.43 -2.42 18.51
N ASP A 119 -11.45 -3.27 18.51
CA ASP A 119 -11.30 -4.73 18.39
C ASP A 119 -11.00 -5.12 16.93
N ALA A 120 -9.80 -5.63 16.68
CA ALA A 120 -9.39 -6.07 15.35
C ALA A 120 -10.26 -7.20 14.80
N HIS A 121 -10.85 -8.06 15.66
CA HIS A 121 -11.73 -9.12 15.19
C HIS A 121 -13.02 -8.53 14.63
N ALA A 122 -13.63 -7.58 15.34
CA ALA A 122 -14.81 -6.86 14.87
C ALA A 122 -14.57 -6.13 13.53
N LEU A 123 -13.38 -5.55 13.33
CA LEU A 123 -13.00 -4.95 12.05
C LEU A 123 -13.05 -5.96 10.91
N PHE A 124 -12.39 -7.12 11.07
CA PHE A 124 -12.37 -8.14 10.02
C PHE A 124 -13.74 -8.78 9.82
N ALA A 125 -14.46 -9.11 10.89
CA ALA A 125 -15.80 -9.69 10.82
C ALA A 125 -16.78 -8.77 10.08
N GLY A 126 -16.73 -7.46 10.36
CA GLY A 126 -17.56 -6.46 9.70
C GLY A 126 -17.18 -6.17 8.24
N LEU A 127 -16.11 -6.77 7.73
CA LEU A 127 -15.66 -6.64 6.34
C LEU A 127 -15.65 -7.99 5.59
N ALA A 128 -15.60 -9.13 6.29
CA ALA A 128 -15.56 -10.46 5.67
C ALA A 128 -16.77 -10.70 4.75
N GLY A 129 -17.97 -10.31 5.19
CA GLY A 129 -19.19 -10.40 4.37
C GLY A 129 -19.44 -9.23 3.42
N ARG A 130 -18.61 -8.18 3.45
CA ARG A 130 -18.81 -6.99 2.61
C ARG A 130 -18.50 -7.36 1.16
N GLU A 131 -19.42 -7.16 0.22
CA GLU A 131 -19.17 -7.44 -1.20
C GLU A 131 -18.20 -6.43 -1.82
N GLY A 132 -17.38 -6.90 -2.77
CA GLY A 132 -16.47 -6.09 -3.58
C GLY A 132 -15.19 -6.83 -3.96
N ASP A 133 -14.69 -6.58 -5.16
CA ASP A 133 -13.46 -7.17 -5.69
C ASP A 133 -12.23 -6.53 -5.08
N LEU A 134 -12.27 -5.22 -4.81
CA LEU A 134 -11.28 -4.49 -4.02
C LEU A 134 -11.98 -3.63 -2.98
N LEU A 135 -11.72 -3.93 -1.71
CA LEU A 135 -12.09 -3.12 -0.55
C LEU A 135 -10.84 -2.34 -0.14
N ALA A 136 -10.87 -1.03 -0.30
CA ALA A 136 -9.74 -0.15 -0.03
C ALA A 136 -10.18 1.12 0.71
N THR A 137 -9.26 2.06 0.90
CA THR A 137 -9.54 3.37 1.53
C THR A 137 -9.27 4.50 0.55
N HIS A 138 -9.91 5.65 0.76
CA HIS A 138 -9.74 6.86 -0.05
C HIS A 138 -9.97 6.65 -1.54
N LEU A 139 -11.08 6.00 -1.91
CA LEU A 139 -11.46 5.91 -3.32
C LEU A 139 -11.76 7.31 -3.84
N ALA A 140 -11.09 7.71 -4.92
CA ALA A 140 -11.27 9.00 -5.56
C ALA A 140 -11.12 8.89 -7.09
N ARG A 141 -11.52 9.94 -7.79
CA ARG A 141 -11.19 10.10 -9.21
C ARG A 141 -9.77 10.60 -9.36
N GLY A 142 -9.09 10.14 -10.40
CA GLY A 142 -7.84 10.75 -10.83
C GLY A 142 -8.08 12.13 -11.43
N PHE A 143 -7.00 12.89 -11.56
CA PHE A 143 -6.95 14.24 -12.12
C PHE A 143 -5.53 14.50 -12.63
N ASP A 144 -5.39 15.47 -13.54
CA ASP A 144 -4.17 15.61 -14.34
C ASP A 144 -3.01 16.18 -13.52
N GLU A 145 -3.29 17.01 -12.51
CA GLU A 145 -2.30 17.63 -11.62
C GLU A 145 -1.83 16.72 -10.49
N TRP A 146 -2.32 15.48 -10.43
CA TRP A 146 -1.85 14.53 -9.41
C TRP A 146 -0.36 14.24 -9.59
N THR A 147 0.40 14.22 -8.49
CA THR A 147 1.87 14.10 -8.50
C THR A 147 2.42 12.94 -9.35
N TYR A 148 1.64 11.88 -9.53
CA TYR A 148 2.04 10.68 -10.28
C TYR A 148 1.21 10.45 -11.55
N SER A 149 0.44 11.44 -12.01
CA SER A 149 -0.42 11.34 -13.19
C SER A 149 0.36 10.94 -14.45
N SER A 150 1.56 11.49 -14.63
CA SER A 150 2.46 11.20 -15.76
C SER A 150 3.01 9.76 -15.78
N MET A 151 2.86 9.01 -14.68
CA MET A 151 3.26 7.61 -14.64
C MET A 151 2.21 6.67 -15.24
N LEU A 152 0.96 7.14 -15.38
CA LEU A 152 -0.12 6.34 -15.96
C LEU A 152 0.19 6.00 -17.41
N ARG A 153 0.13 4.70 -17.70
CA ARG A 153 0.24 4.12 -19.03
C ARG A 153 -0.89 3.11 -19.19
N SER A 154 -1.69 3.33 -20.22
CA SER A 154 -2.64 2.37 -20.77
C SER A 154 -2.22 2.07 -22.22
N PRO A 155 -2.12 0.79 -22.63
CA PRO A 155 -2.03 0.44 -24.05
C PRO A 155 -3.20 1.08 -24.82
N GLY A 156 -2.91 1.69 -25.97
CA GLY A 156 -3.91 2.42 -26.76
C GLY A 156 -4.12 3.89 -26.33
N GLY A 157 -3.79 4.25 -25.08
CA GLY A 157 -3.95 5.62 -24.58
C GLY A 157 -5.39 5.97 -24.18
N ASP A 158 -6.27 4.98 -24.03
CA ASP A 158 -7.71 5.18 -23.84
C ASP A 158 -8.11 5.66 -22.44
N VAL A 159 -7.16 5.67 -21.49
CA VAL A 159 -7.39 6.15 -20.12
C VAL A 159 -6.44 7.28 -19.79
N THR A 160 -6.99 8.49 -19.67
CA THR A 160 -6.30 9.68 -19.15
C THR A 160 -6.28 9.70 -17.62
N PRO A 161 -5.42 10.53 -16.99
CA PRO A 161 -5.41 10.67 -15.53
C PRO A 161 -6.76 11.13 -14.97
N SER A 162 -7.44 12.10 -15.59
CA SER A 162 -8.81 12.52 -15.25
C SER A 162 -9.89 11.44 -15.44
N GLN A 163 -9.63 10.43 -16.28
CA GLN A 163 -10.48 9.25 -16.44
C GLN A 163 -10.18 8.12 -15.47
N SER A 164 -9.02 8.18 -14.81
CA SER A 164 -8.52 7.13 -13.91
C SER A 164 -9.14 7.21 -12.50
N TRP A 165 -8.74 6.27 -11.64
CA TRP A 165 -9.18 6.17 -10.26
C TRP A 165 -8.00 6.06 -9.30
N LEU A 166 -8.18 6.52 -8.07
CA LEU A 166 -7.17 6.50 -7.00
C LEU A 166 -7.72 5.78 -5.78
N VAL A 167 -6.86 5.06 -5.07
CA VAL A 167 -7.10 4.36 -3.80
C VAL A 167 -5.85 4.36 -2.94
N PHE A 168 -6.01 4.09 -1.64
CA PHE A 168 -4.91 3.89 -0.71
C PHE A 168 -4.85 2.43 -0.24
N LEU A 169 -3.69 1.79 -0.46
CA LEU A 169 -3.54 0.33 -0.46
C LEU A 169 -2.87 -0.24 0.81
N THR A 170 -2.82 0.52 1.91
CA THR A 170 -2.12 0.11 3.14
C THR A 170 -2.92 -0.87 4.00
N PHE A 171 -4.25 -0.90 3.85
CA PHE A 171 -5.14 -1.92 4.38
C PHE A 171 -6.22 -2.21 3.34
N VAL A 172 -6.21 -3.41 2.76
CA VAL A 172 -7.14 -3.80 1.70
C VAL A 172 -7.59 -5.24 1.84
N ARG A 173 -8.75 -5.57 1.27
CA ARG A 173 -9.12 -6.93 0.87
C ARG A 173 -9.34 -6.95 -0.63
N ILE A 174 -8.78 -7.92 -1.33
CA ILE A 174 -8.87 -8.05 -2.78
C ILE A 174 -9.16 -9.50 -3.18
N SER A 175 -10.03 -9.71 -4.16
CA SER A 175 -10.32 -11.04 -4.67
C SER A 175 -9.13 -11.61 -5.46
N GLY A 176 -8.99 -12.94 -5.45
CA GLY A 176 -7.96 -13.61 -6.27
C GLY A 176 -8.09 -13.28 -7.75
N LEU A 177 -9.32 -13.20 -8.26
CA LEU A 177 -9.63 -12.80 -9.63
C LEU A 177 -9.21 -11.37 -9.95
N ALA A 178 -9.35 -10.45 -9.00
CA ALA A 178 -8.91 -9.06 -9.17
C ALA A 178 -7.37 -8.98 -9.26
N LEU A 179 -6.65 -9.75 -8.45
CA LEU A 179 -5.18 -9.85 -8.56
C LEU A 179 -4.74 -10.47 -9.89
N ASP A 180 -5.44 -11.49 -10.39
CA ASP A 180 -5.17 -12.08 -11.70
C ASP A 180 -5.44 -11.09 -12.84
N THR A 181 -6.48 -10.28 -12.70
CA THR A 181 -6.80 -9.20 -13.65
C THR A 181 -5.70 -8.14 -13.66
N ILE A 182 -5.22 -7.72 -12.49
CA ILE A 182 -4.10 -6.77 -12.36
C ILE A 182 -2.83 -7.35 -13.00
N ASP A 183 -2.48 -8.60 -12.73
CA ASP A 183 -1.33 -9.30 -13.34
C ASP A 183 -1.43 -9.30 -14.87
N ARG A 184 -2.60 -9.63 -15.42
CA ARG A 184 -2.85 -9.60 -16.86
C ARG A 184 -2.66 -8.21 -17.46
N TYR A 185 -3.26 -7.17 -16.87
CA TYR A 185 -3.14 -5.79 -17.36
C TYR A 185 -1.68 -5.31 -17.33
N TYR A 186 -0.93 -5.64 -16.28
CA TYR A 186 0.49 -5.31 -16.22
C TYR A 186 1.30 -6.02 -17.32
N ARG A 187 0.98 -7.27 -17.67
CA ARG A 187 1.59 -7.97 -18.83
C ARG A 187 1.24 -7.32 -20.17
N GLU A 188 0.01 -6.82 -20.31
CA GLU A 188 -0.46 -6.11 -21.51
C GLU A 188 0.21 -4.72 -21.67
N GLY A 189 0.94 -4.25 -20.67
CA GLY A 189 1.70 -3.00 -20.73
C GLY A 189 1.07 -1.84 -19.97
N TRP A 190 0.04 -2.09 -19.15
CA TRP A 190 -0.43 -1.09 -18.20
C TRP A 190 0.65 -0.83 -17.14
N SER A 191 0.79 0.43 -16.72
CA SER A 191 1.76 0.82 -15.70
C SER A 191 1.40 2.16 -15.07
N GLY A 192 1.92 2.41 -13.87
CA GLY A 192 1.69 3.63 -13.11
C GLY A 192 1.90 3.42 -11.61
N HIS A 193 1.57 4.44 -10.83
CA HIS A 193 1.66 4.36 -9.38
C HIS A 193 0.63 3.38 -8.81
N SER A 194 1.01 2.57 -7.82
CA SER A 194 0.17 1.56 -7.15
C SER A 194 -1.22 2.08 -6.77
N GLU A 195 -1.27 3.23 -6.09
CA GLU A 195 -2.50 3.94 -5.69
C GLU A 195 -3.45 4.27 -6.86
N ASN A 196 -2.95 4.33 -8.10
CA ASN A 196 -3.77 4.58 -9.29
C ASN A 196 -4.10 3.29 -10.05
N MET A 197 -3.12 2.40 -10.20
CA MET A 197 -3.25 1.25 -11.08
C MET A 197 -4.32 0.27 -10.64
N TRP A 198 -4.39 -0.08 -9.35
CA TRP A 198 -5.34 -1.10 -8.90
C TRP A 198 -6.78 -0.66 -9.15
N ALA A 199 -7.17 0.53 -8.69
CA ALA A 199 -8.52 1.00 -8.90
C ALA A 199 -8.84 1.25 -10.38
N THR A 200 -7.89 1.79 -11.14
CA THR A 200 -8.09 2.08 -12.56
C THR A 200 -8.26 0.81 -13.38
N ILE A 201 -7.38 -0.18 -13.21
CA ILE A 201 -7.47 -1.47 -13.89
C ILE A 201 -8.80 -2.15 -13.57
N LEU A 202 -9.15 -2.24 -12.29
CA LEU A 202 -10.36 -2.95 -11.87
C LEU A 202 -11.62 -2.25 -12.38
N LYS A 203 -11.71 -0.93 -12.30
CA LYS A 203 -12.84 -0.17 -12.88
C LYS A 203 -12.91 -0.32 -14.39
N HIS A 204 -11.78 -0.30 -15.09
CA HIS A 204 -11.72 -0.52 -16.54
C HIS A 204 -12.17 -1.94 -16.91
N ALA A 205 -11.83 -2.94 -16.10
CA ALA A 205 -12.26 -4.34 -16.27
C ALA A 205 -13.73 -4.60 -15.84
N GLY A 206 -14.48 -3.58 -15.42
CA GLY A 206 -15.85 -3.74 -14.93
C GLY A 206 -15.97 -4.35 -13.52
N MET A 207 -14.87 -4.41 -12.77
CA MET A 207 -14.82 -4.95 -11.41
C MET A 207 -15.16 -3.89 -10.35
N SER A 208 -15.61 -4.35 -9.19
CA SER A 208 -16.07 -3.51 -8.10
C SER A 208 -14.92 -3.03 -7.21
N VAL A 209 -14.83 -1.71 -7.01
CA VAL A 209 -13.92 -1.09 -6.04
C VAL A 209 -14.76 -0.30 -5.06
N VAL A 210 -14.56 -0.59 -3.77
CA VAL A 210 -15.36 -0.12 -2.65
C VAL A 210 -14.45 0.59 -1.66
N ASP A 211 -14.85 1.80 -1.27
CA ASP A 211 -14.25 2.48 -0.12
C ASP A 211 -14.90 1.98 1.17
N ILE A 212 -14.10 1.45 2.08
CA ILE A 212 -14.59 0.82 3.32
C ILE A 212 -14.94 1.82 4.43
N GLY A 213 -14.73 3.12 4.23
CA GLY A 213 -14.87 4.06 5.34
C GLY A 213 -14.67 5.52 4.97
N GLY A 214 -14.56 6.36 6.00
CA GLY A 214 -14.31 7.79 5.82
C GLY A 214 -15.52 8.56 5.33
N ASN A 215 -15.29 9.78 4.85
CA ASN A 215 -16.36 10.70 4.44
C ASN A 215 -16.30 11.07 2.95
N GLY A 216 -15.43 10.42 2.18
CA GLY A 216 -15.25 10.70 0.77
C GLY A 216 -16.54 10.59 -0.06
N LYS A 217 -16.53 11.23 -1.22
CA LYS A 217 -17.67 11.25 -2.16
C LYS A 217 -18.08 9.84 -2.63
N TYR A 218 -17.14 8.90 -2.73
CA TYR A 218 -17.38 7.54 -3.24
C TYR A 218 -17.61 6.49 -2.15
N VAL A 219 -17.70 6.91 -0.89
CA VAL A 219 -18.01 6.02 0.23
C VAL A 219 -19.49 5.69 0.19
N GLY A 220 -19.82 4.40 0.25
CA GLY A 220 -21.21 3.94 0.34
C GLY A 220 -21.88 4.42 1.64
N GLU A 221 -23.20 4.60 1.63
CA GLU A 221 -23.94 5.08 2.80
C GLU A 221 -23.72 4.19 4.03
N GLN A 222 -23.70 2.87 3.83
CA GLN A 222 -23.45 1.87 4.86
C GLN A 222 -22.02 1.91 5.45
N ASP A 223 -21.07 2.54 4.75
CA ASP A 223 -19.65 2.62 5.14
C ASP A 223 -19.26 4.03 5.61
N ARG A 224 -20.14 5.02 5.48
CA ARG A 224 -19.84 6.43 5.75
C ARG A 224 -19.53 6.67 7.24
N GLY A 225 -18.43 7.37 7.50
CA GLY A 225 -17.96 7.70 8.84
C GLY A 225 -17.37 6.54 9.64
N LEU A 226 -17.26 5.36 9.03
CA LEU A 226 -16.70 4.15 9.65
C LEU A 226 -15.21 3.99 9.34
N ARG A 227 -14.54 3.19 10.17
CA ARG A 227 -13.19 2.58 10.00
C ARG A 227 -12.02 3.55 9.86
N TYR A 228 -12.17 4.73 9.29
CA TYR A 228 -11.18 5.81 9.32
C TYR A 228 -11.88 7.16 9.20
N TYR A 229 -11.17 8.24 9.50
CA TYR A 229 -11.66 9.58 9.19
C TYR A 229 -10.61 10.35 8.41
N GLY A 230 -11.09 11.25 7.57
CA GLY A 230 -10.30 11.86 6.53
C GLY A 230 -11.03 11.80 5.20
N GLU A 231 -10.65 12.72 4.33
CA GLU A 231 -11.07 12.77 2.95
C GLU A 231 -9.80 12.95 2.12
N ALA A 232 -9.75 12.31 0.96
CA ALA A 232 -8.75 12.65 -0.03
C ALA A 232 -9.07 14.07 -0.52
N GLY A 233 -8.27 15.05 -0.12
CA GLY A 233 -8.41 16.42 -0.62
C GLY A 233 -8.14 16.50 -2.12
N ASP A 234 -8.28 17.69 -2.71
CA ASP A 234 -8.17 17.93 -4.16
C ASP A 234 -6.86 17.43 -4.80
N ARG A 235 -5.80 17.26 -4.00
CA ARG A 235 -4.50 16.73 -4.42
C ARG A 235 -4.25 15.28 -4.01
N PHE A 236 -5.31 14.54 -3.70
CA PHE A 236 -5.24 13.22 -3.08
C PHE A 236 -4.45 13.22 -1.75
N GLU A 237 -4.54 14.35 -1.03
CA GLU A 237 -3.96 14.53 0.31
C GLU A 237 -4.81 13.76 1.31
N LYS A 238 -4.29 12.65 1.79
CA LYS A 238 -4.95 11.77 2.76
C LYS A 238 -4.77 12.34 4.17
N ASN A 239 -5.54 13.38 4.47
CA ASN A 239 -5.56 14.02 5.78
C ASN A 239 -6.46 13.22 6.73
N GLY A 240 -6.12 13.16 8.02
CA GLY A 240 -6.92 12.42 9.02
C GLY A 240 -6.17 11.25 9.67
N SER A 241 -6.90 10.21 10.10
CA SER A 241 -6.32 9.08 10.83
C SER A 241 -5.48 8.17 9.94
N PHE A 242 -5.86 8.06 8.67
CA PHE A 242 -5.34 7.07 7.73
C PHE A 242 -4.82 7.76 6.47
N GLY A 243 -3.50 7.94 6.37
CA GLY A 243 -2.87 8.64 5.25
C GLY A 243 -1.36 8.68 5.41
N THR A 244 -0.62 9.42 4.57
CA THR A 244 0.86 9.32 4.54
C THR A 244 1.58 10.38 5.38
N MET A 245 0.94 11.50 5.69
CA MET A 245 1.61 12.71 6.19
C MET A 245 1.74 12.80 7.71
N ASN A 246 0.93 12.05 8.45
CA ASN A 246 0.84 12.17 9.91
C ASN A 246 1.56 11.01 10.61
N ILE A 247 2.89 11.12 10.72
CA ILE A 247 3.73 10.09 11.34
C ILE A 247 3.57 10.10 12.86
N ARG A 248 3.05 8.99 13.41
CA ARG A 248 2.68 8.87 14.82
C ARG A 248 3.45 7.75 15.51
N LEU A 249 3.55 7.85 16.84
CA LEU A 249 4.06 6.78 17.70
C LEU A 249 2.97 5.80 18.13
N ARG A 250 1.71 6.26 18.18
CA ARG A 250 0.55 5.50 18.66
C ARG A 250 -0.70 5.93 17.91
N ALA A 251 -1.70 5.05 17.85
CA ALA A 251 -3.05 5.42 17.44
C ALA A 251 -3.60 6.56 18.30
N GLY A 252 -4.47 7.38 17.71
CA GLY A 252 -5.17 8.42 18.47
C GLY A 252 -6.28 7.85 19.36
N ARG A 253 -7.02 8.75 20.02
CA ARG A 253 -7.98 8.39 21.07
C ARG A 253 -9.30 7.83 20.54
N ARG A 254 -9.70 8.17 19.31
CA ARG A 254 -10.95 7.69 18.71
C ARG A 254 -10.86 6.17 18.52
N LYS A 255 -11.80 5.45 19.10
CA LYS A 255 -11.95 3.99 18.97
C LYS A 255 -12.51 3.61 17.61
N ASP A 256 -12.32 2.35 17.25
CA ASP A 256 -12.82 1.75 16.01
C ASP A 256 -12.37 2.48 14.73
N VAL A 257 -11.11 2.91 14.75
CA VAL A 257 -10.47 3.68 13.67
C VAL A 257 -9.12 3.08 13.31
N LEU A 258 -8.88 2.99 12.01
CA LEU A 258 -7.60 2.71 11.37
C LEU A 258 -6.72 3.94 11.41
N TRP A 259 -5.47 3.73 11.79
CA TRP A 259 -4.43 4.73 11.90
C TRP A 259 -3.23 4.34 11.06
N HIS A 260 -2.75 5.30 10.26
CA HIS A 260 -1.54 5.12 9.47
C HIS A 260 -0.87 6.50 9.25
N PRO A 261 0.48 6.57 9.29
CA PRO A 261 1.39 5.51 9.74
C PRO A 261 1.67 5.57 11.26
N ILE A 262 1.74 4.40 11.91
CA ILE A 262 2.22 4.23 13.30
C ILE A 262 3.60 3.57 13.31
N LYS A 263 4.63 4.35 13.63
CA LYS A 263 6.02 3.93 13.59
C LYS A 263 6.58 3.61 14.99
N PRO A 264 7.45 2.60 15.12
CA PRO A 264 8.24 2.40 16.34
C PRO A 264 9.09 3.64 16.69
N PRO A 265 9.44 3.86 17.98
CA PRO A 265 10.13 5.08 18.42
C PRO A 265 11.37 5.45 17.61
N ALA A 266 12.25 4.49 17.32
CA ALA A 266 13.46 4.73 16.54
C ALA A 266 13.16 5.16 15.10
N ALA A 267 12.15 4.56 14.46
CA ALA A 267 11.75 4.92 13.10
C ALA A 267 11.09 6.30 13.06
N TRP A 268 10.23 6.58 14.03
CA TRP A 268 9.58 7.88 14.20
C TRP A 268 10.61 9.01 14.39
N LEU A 269 11.57 8.86 15.30
CA LEU A 269 12.64 9.85 15.52
C LEU A 269 13.43 10.14 14.24
N ARG A 270 13.84 9.10 13.51
CA ARG A 270 14.58 9.25 12.25
C ARG A 270 13.78 10.00 11.20
N GLN A 271 12.50 9.66 11.02
CA GLN A 271 11.66 10.31 10.02
C GLN A 271 11.29 11.74 10.40
N THR A 272 10.99 11.99 11.68
CA THR A 272 10.75 13.34 12.21
C THR A 272 11.97 14.23 12.00
N ARG A 273 13.18 13.75 12.30
CA ARG A 273 14.43 14.49 12.02
C ARG A 273 14.60 14.78 10.52
N LYS A 274 14.40 13.79 9.65
CA LYS A 274 14.47 13.99 8.19
C LYS A 274 13.46 15.05 7.71
N ARG A 275 12.23 15.03 8.23
CA ARG A 275 11.20 16.01 7.92
C ARG A 275 11.61 17.41 8.33
N TRP A 276 12.12 17.60 9.55
CA TRP A 276 12.62 18.90 10.02
C TRP A 276 13.79 19.41 9.19
N LEU A 277 14.73 18.54 8.80
CA LEU A 277 15.83 18.91 7.90
C LEU A 277 15.33 19.34 6.51
N SER A 278 14.33 18.62 5.97
CA SER A 278 13.73 18.97 4.69
C SER A 278 12.98 20.30 4.74
N ILE A 279 12.24 20.56 5.83
CA ILE A 279 11.54 21.82 6.05
C ILE A 279 12.56 22.96 6.19
N GLY A 280 13.61 22.77 6.99
CA GLY A 280 14.68 23.74 7.15
C GLY A 280 15.37 24.07 5.83
N ARG A 281 15.69 23.06 5.01
CA ARG A 281 16.26 23.26 3.67
C ARG A 281 15.32 24.05 2.76
N TYR A 282 14.04 23.69 2.72
CA TYR A 282 13.04 24.42 1.95
C TYR A 282 12.97 25.91 2.33
N TYR A 283 12.99 26.21 3.63
CA TYR A 283 12.96 27.59 4.11
C TYR A 283 14.27 28.34 3.83
N LEU A 284 15.43 27.68 3.92
CA LEU A 284 16.72 28.26 3.55
C LEU A 284 16.81 28.59 2.06
N ASP A 285 16.32 27.69 1.20
CA ASP A 285 16.26 27.89 -0.25
C ASP A 285 15.32 29.05 -0.60
N ARG A 286 14.18 29.16 0.09
CA ARG A 286 13.19 30.24 -0.12
C ARG A 286 13.65 31.60 0.43
N MET A 287 14.54 31.63 1.40
CA MET A 287 15.14 32.85 1.97
C MET A 287 16.43 33.30 1.25
N GLY A 288 16.86 32.61 0.17
CA GLY A 288 18.05 32.99 -0.58
C GLY A 288 19.38 32.78 0.18
N LEU A 289 19.35 32.02 1.28
CA LEU A 289 20.52 31.74 2.14
C LEU A 289 21.18 30.39 1.81
N GLY A 290 20.66 29.65 0.82
CA GLY A 290 21.34 28.52 0.19
C GLY A 290 22.41 29.02 -0.78
N GLY A 291 23.60 29.31 -0.26
CA GLY A 291 24.69 29.96 -0.98
C GLY A 291 25.19 29.27 -2.27
N ALA A 292 25.71 30.12 -3.15
CA ALA A 292 26.34 29.84 -4.43
C ALA A 292 27.57 28.91 -4.38
N ARG A 293 27.70 28.05 -5.41
CA ARG A 293 28.87 27.76 -6.30
C ARG A 293 28.50 26.49 -7.10
N SER A 294 28.65 26.39 -8.43
CA SER A 294 29.64 26.98 -9.33
C SER A 294 29.08 27.18 -10.74
N GLY A 295 29.16 28.41 -11.24
CA GLY A 295 29.27 28.68 -12.67
C GLY A 295 30.65 29.32 -12.95
N ALA A 296 31.13 29.07 -14.16
CA ALA A 296 32.34 29.60 -14.81
C ALA A 296 33.67 28.85 -14.54
N LEU A 297 34.04 27.99 -15.49
CA LEU A 297 35.16 28.29 -16.39
C LEU A 297 34.77 27.82 -17.80
N GLY A 298 34.33 28.77 -18.61
CA GLY A 298 34.48 28.69 -20.06
C GLY A 298 35.76 29.44 -20.44
N ASN A 299 36.61 28.79 -21.23
CA ASN A 299 37.64 29.33 -22.10
C ASN A 299 38.22 28.11 -22.84
N ASP A 300 38.53 28.07 -24.12
CA ASP A 300 38.29 28.90 -25.31
C ASP A 300 38.76 27.99 -26.48
N ARG A 301 38.22 28.21 -27.68
CA ARG A 301 38.79 27.88 -29.02
C ARG A 301 39.91 26.82 -29.14
N SER A 302 39.62 25.70 -29.80
CA SER A 302 40.19 25.21 -31.08
C SER A 302 39.81 23.75 -31.31
#